data_AF-A0A2S6U4F5-F1
#
_entry.id   AF-A0A2S6U4F5-F1
#
_cell.length_a   1.000
_cell.length_b   1.000
_cell.length_c   1.000
_cell.angle_alpha   90.00
_cell.angle_beta   90.00
_cell.angle_gamma   90.00
#
_symmetry.space_group_name_H-M   'P 1'
#
loop_
_entity.id
_entity.type
_entity.pdbx_description
1 polymer ?
#
loop_
_entity_poly.entity_id
_entity_poly.type
_entity_poly.pdbx_seq_one_letter_code
_entity_poly.pdbx_strand_id
1 'polypeptide(L)'
;MAKRKPKKKGGEFTAELIARMARHATAESLNANVITPFAAALEVVCRDRGYILNIYGESSNLVVSSEENAQAIYQLIEDYFESKGTAG
;
A
#
# COMPACT_ATOMS: atom_id res chain seq x y z
N MET A 1 22.20 -12.79 32.21
CA MET A 1 21.27 -11.80 31.61
C MET A 1 20.91 -12.27 30.21
N ALA A 2 19.66 -12.67 29.97
CA ALA A 2 19.21 -13.16 28.66
C ALA A 2 19.11 -12.00 27.65
N LYS A 3 19.77 -12.13 26.49
CA LYS A 3 19.71 -11.15 25.40
C LYS A 3 18.29 -11.12 24.81
N ARG A 4 17.58 -10.00 24.93
CA ARG A 4 16.31 -9.76 24.20
C ARG A 4 16.61 -9.75 22.70
N LYS A 5 16.08 -10.73 21.96
CA LYS A 5 16.04 -10.67 20.49
C LYS A 5 15.09 -9.53 20.05
N PRO A 6 15.48 -8.69 19.09
CA PRO A 6 14.59 -7.67 18.54
C PRO A 6 13.44 -8.35 17.78
N LYS A 7 12.21 -7.97 18.08
CA LYS A 7 10.99 -8.44 17.39
C LYS A 7 11.02 -7.96 15.94
N LYS A 8 11.44 -8.81 15.00
CA LYS A 8 11.17 -8.65 13.56
C LYS A 8 9.71 -9.04 13.27
N LYS A 9 8.74 -8.26 13.74
CA LYS A 9 7.31 -8.59 13.55
C LYS A 9 6.75 -8.28 12.15
N GLY A 10 7.40 -7.39 11.38
CA GLY A 10 6.92 -7.02 10.04
C GLY A 10 7.31 -8.01 8.94
N GLY A 11 8.49 -8.64 9.04
CA GLY A 11 9.01 -9.49 7.97
C GLY A 11 8.29 -10.84 7.82
N GLU A 12 7.80 -11.41 8.92
CA GLU A 12 7.11 -12.71 8.91
C GLU A 12 5.75 -12.61 8.21
N PHE A 13 4.97 -11.57 8.50
CA PHE A 13 3.67 -11.37 7.86
C PHE A 13 3.81 -11.03 6.36
N THR A 14 4.79 -10.21 5.99
CA THR A 14 5.06 -9.92 4.57
C THR A 14 5.44 -11.20 3.81
N ALA A 15 6.30 -12.05 4.39
CA ALA A 15 6.68 -13.32 3.77
C ALA A 15 5.49 -14.28 3.64
N GLU A 16 4.62 -14.33 4.66
CA GLU A 16 3.38 -15.11 4.62
C GLU A 16 2.43 -14.62 3.52
N LEU A 17 2.26 -13.31 3.39
CA LEU A 17 1.40 -12.71 2.37
C LEU A 17 1.91 -13.02 0.96
N ILE A 18 3.22 -12.88 0.72
CA ILE A 18 3.86 -13.27 -0.55
C ILE A 18 3.62 -14.76 -0.83
N ALA A 19 3.84 -15.63 0.16
CA ALA A 19 3.63 -17.07 0.00
C ALA A 19 2.15 -17.40 -0.27
N ARG A 20 1.20 -16.64 0.29
CA ARG A 20 -0.22 -16.81 0.03
C ARG A 20 -0.60 -16.37 -1.39
N MET A 21 -0.06 -15.25 -1.86
CA MET A 21 -0.27 -14.77 -3.23
C MET A 21 0.30 -15.75 -4.27
N ALA A 22 1.48 -16.32 -4.01
CA ALA A 22 2.14 -17.28 -4.91
C ALA A 22 1.40 -18.63 -5.08
N ARG A 23 0.44 -18.96 -4.19
CA ARG A 23 -0.36 -20.20 -4.29
C ARG A 23 -1.46 -20.13 -5.34
N HIS A 24 -1.78 -18.94 -5.85
CA HIS A 24 -2.84 -18.76 -6.83
C HIS A 24 -2.27 -18.86 -8.25
N ALA A 25 -2.74 -19.85 -8.99
CA ALA A 25 -2.25 -20.14 -10.34
C ALA A 25 -2.76 -19.15 -11.40
N THR A 26 -3.83 -18.40 -11.13
CA THR A 26 -4.41 -17.41 -12.05
C THR A 26 -4.64 -16.07 -11.37
N ALA A 27 -4.67 -15.01 -12.18
CA ALA A 27 -4.90 -13.64 -11.71
C ALA A 27 -6.30 -13.48 -11.09
N GLU A 28 -7.31 -14.14 -11.62
CA GLU A 28 -8.69 -14.12 -11.10
C GLU A 28 -8.74 -14.74 -9.70
N SER A 29 -8.06 -15.87 -9.52
CA SER A 29 -7.99 -16.54 -8.23
C SER A 29 -7.24 -15.70 -7.20
N LEU A 30 -6.12 -15.08 -7.59
CA LEU A 30 -5.36 -14.17 -6.73
C LEU A 30 -6.20 -12.94 -6.32
N ASN A 31 -6.88 -12.33 -7.28
CA ASN A 31 -7.72 -11.15 -7.06
C ASN A 31 -8.85 -11.44 -6.08
N ALA A 32 -9.64 -12.49 -6.35
CA ALA A 32 -10.81 -12.83 -5.54
C ALA A 32 -10.45 -13.24 -4.09
N ASN A 33 -9.30 -13.91 -3.89
CA ASN A 33 -8.97 -14.54 -2.61
C ASN A 33 -7.97 -13.75 -1.75
N VAL A 34 -7.22 -12.81 -2.33
CA VAL A 34 -6.19 -12.07 -1.61
C VAL A 34 -6.29 -10.57 -1.83
N ILE A 35 -6.26 -10.10 -3.08
CA ILE A 35 -6.16 -8.66 -3.36
C ILE A 35 -7.44 -7.91 -2.97
N THR A 36 -8.61 -8.36 -3.44
CA THR A 36 -9.89 -7.71 -3.10
C THR A 36 -10.18 -7.75 -1.60
N PRO A 37 -10.02 -8.89 -0.89
CA PRO A 37 -10.19 -8.92 0.57
C PRO A 37 -9.20 -8.01 1.31
N PHE A 38 -7.95 -7.93 0.86
CA PHE A 38 -6.94 -7.05 1.45
C PHE A 38 -7.30 -5.57 1.28
N ALA A 39 -7.71 -5.17 0.07
CA ALA A 39 -8.13 -3.80 -0.22
C ALA A 39 -9.38 -3.42 0.60
N ALA A 40 -10.38 -4.30 0.67
CA ALA A 40 -11.58 -4.07 1.49
C ALA A 40 -11.25 -3.92 2.98
N ALA A 41 -10.34 -4.76 3.52
CA ALA A 41 -9.88 -4.63 4.90
C ALA A 41 -9.13 -3.32 5.13
N LEU A 42 -8.30 -2.89 4.18
CA LEU A 42 -7.58 -1.63 4.24
C LEU A 42 -8.54 -0.43 4.22
N GLU A 43 -9.56 -0.45 3.37
CA GLU A 43 -10.61 0.58 3.30
C GLU A 43 -11.36 0.71 4.63
N VAL A 44 -11.74 -0.41 5.26
CA VAL A 44 -12.42 -0.39 6.56
C VAL A 44 -11.53 0.24 7.62
N VAL A 45 -10.27 -0.18 7.71
CA VAL A 45 -9.32 0.37 8.69
C VAL A 45 -9.07 1.86 8.45
N CYS A 46 -8.93 2.27 7.19
CA CYS A 46 -8.76 3.67 6.83
C CYS A 46 -9.98 4.49 7.23
N ARG A 47 -11.19 4.03 6.89
CA ARG A 47 -12.46 4.69 7.25
C ARG A 47 -12.61 4.85 8.76
N ASP A 48 -12.39 3.77 9.52
CA ASP A 48 -12.52 3.76 10.97
C ASP A 48 -11.52 4.70 11.67
N ARG A 49 -10.42 5.04 10.97
CA ARG A 49 -9.36 5.93 11.46
C ARG A 49 -9.38 7.32 10.83
N GLY A 50 -10.31 7.61 9.90
CA GLY A 50 -10.36 8.87 9.17
C GLY A 50 -9.24 9.07 8.15
N TYR A 51 -8.62 8.00 7.64
CA TYR A 51 -7.60 8.07 6.58
C TYR A 51 -8.25 8.02 5.19
N ILE A 52 -7.69 8.76 4.25
CA ILE A 52 -8.06 8.68 2.83
C ILE A 52 -7.09 7.73 2.12
N LEU A 53 -7.63 6.73 1.43
CA LEU A 53 -6.86 5.79 0.62
C LEU A 53 -6.77 6.31 -0.82
N ASN A 54 -5.59 6.78 -1.23
CA ASN A 54 -5.32 7.25 -2.59
C ASN A 54 -4.51 6.20 -3.37
N ILE A 55 -4.97 5.88 -4.58
CA ILE A 55 -4.21 5.11 -5.58
C ILE A 55 -4.08 6.01 -6.81
N TYR A 56 -2.85 6.39 -7.16
CA TYR A 56 -2.57 7.31 -8.25
C TYR A 56 -1.39 6.83 -9.12
N GLY A 57 -1.55 6.81 -10.45
CA GLY A 57 -0.53 6.44 -11.45
C GLY A 57 -0.40 4.94 -11.80
N GLU A 58 0.49 4.62 -12.76
CA GLU A 58 0.80 3.25 -13.22
C GLU A 58 1.63 2.43 -12.21
N SER A 59 2.27 3.10 -11.24
CA SER A 59 2.97 2.47 -10.13
C SER A 59 2.32 2.88 -8.81
N SER A 60 1.81 1.91 -8.07
CA SER A 60 1.03 2.16 -6.85
C SER A 60 1.93 2.65 -5.70
N ASN A 61 1.91 3.96 -5.45
CA ASN A 61 2.42 4.54 -4.22
C ASN A 61 1.28 4.62 -3.20
N LEU A 62 1.39 3.86 -2.09
CA LEU A 62 0.45 3.96 -0.98
C LEU A 62 0.89 5.10 -0.05
N VAL A 63 0.20 6.25 -0.12
CA VAL A 63 0.47 7.40 0.74
C VAL A 63 -0.69 7.60 1.71
N VAL A 64 -0.40 7.52 3.01
CA VAL A 64 -1.37 7.77 4.09
C VAL A 64 -1.18 9.20 4.58
N SER A 65 -2.25 10.00 4.54
CA SER A 65 -2.21 11.42 4.95
C SER A 65 -3.51 11.86 5.63
N SER A 66 -3.44 12.98 6.36
CA SER A 66 -4.63 13.69 6.82
C SER A 66 -5.31 14.45 5.67
N GLU A 67 -6.60 14.72 5.81
CA GLU A 67 -7.42 15.40 4.78
C GLU A 67 -6.82 16.74 4.34
N GLU A 68 -6.36 17.54 5.31
CA GLU A 68 -5.66 18.81 5.10
C GLU A 68 -4.39 18.69 4.22
N ASN A 69 -3.72 17.54 4.25
CA ASN A 69 -2.42 17.33 3.58
C ASN A 69 -2.56 16.55 2.26
N ALA A 70 -3.70 15.90 2.03
CA ALA A 70 -3.92 15.04 0.86
C ALA A 70 -3.75 15.80 -0.46
N GLN A 71 -4.31 17.01 -0.55
CA GLN A 71 -4.22 17.84 -1.75
C GLN A 71 -2.79 18.34 -2.01
N ALA A 72 -2.08 18.76 -0.96
CA ALA A 72 -0.68 19.19 -1.09
C ALA A 72 0.23 18.05 -1.55
N ILE A 73 0.03 16.85 -1.01
CA ILE A 73 0.78 15.64 -1.41
C ILE A 73 0.46 15.26 -2.85
N TYR A 74 -0.81 15.32 -3.25
CA TYR A 74 -1.21 15.08 -4.64
C TYR A 74 -0.48 16.03 -5.59
N GLN A 75 -0.52 17.33 -5.32
CA GLN A 75 0.13 18.33 -6.16
C GLN A 75 1.65 18.12 -6.24
N LEU A 76 2.29 17.74 -5.13
CA LEU A 76 3.73 17.48 -5.08
C LEU A 76 4.14 16.27 -5.95
N ILE A 77 3.27 15.27 -6.03
CA ILE A 77 3.46 14.11 -6.90
C ILE A 77 3.28 14.51 -8.37
N GLU A 78 2.26 15.32 -8.68
CA GLU A 78 2.03 15.86 -10.04
C GLU A 78 3.23 16.68 -10.52
N ASP A 79 3.65 17.65 -9.71
CA ASP A 79 4.79 18.53 -10.03
C ASP A 79 6.08 17.71 -10.26
N TYR A 80 6.27 16.64 -9.49
CA TYR A 80 7.40 15.71 -9.70
C TYR A 80 7.32 15.02 -11.06
N PHE A 81 6.16 14.52 -11.48
CA PHE A 81 6.00 13.85 -12.77
C PHE A 81 6.09 14.83 -13.96
N GLU A 82 5.56 16.04 -13.84
CA GLU A 82 5.72 17.09 -14.84
C GLU A 82 7.20 17.49 -15.02
N SER A 83 7.95 17.60 -13.92
CA SER A 83 9.39 17.87 -13.95
C SER A 83 10.21 16.74 -14.59
N LYS A 84 9.67 15.51 -14.60
CA LYS A 84 10.27 14.34 -15.26
C LYS A 84 9.88 14.22 -16.73
N GLY A 85 8.69 14.66 -17.11
CA GLY A 85 8.20 14.64 -18.50
C GLY A 85 8.85 15.69 -19.42
N THR A 86 9.53 16.69 -18.85
CA THR A 86 10.23 17.77 -19.57
C THR A 86 11.72 17.48 -19.84
N ALA A 87 12.19 16.28 -19.47
CA ALA A 87 13.57 15.83 -19.74
C ALA A 87 13.69 14.89 -20.97
N GLY A 88 12.73 14.98 -21.90
CA GLY A 88 12.71 14.24 -23.17
C GLY A 88 12.61 15.16 -24.38
#